data_AF-A0A7C2KMJ3-F1
#
_entry.id   AF-A0A7C2KMJ3-F1
#
_cell.length_a   1.000
_cell.length_b   1.000
_cell.length_c   1.000
_cell.angle_alpha   90.00
_cell.angle_beta   90.00
_cell.angle_gamma   90.00
#
_symmetry.space_group_name_H-M   'P 1'
#
loop_
_entity.id
_entity.type
_entity.pdbx_description
1 polymer ?
#
loop_
_entity_poly.entity_id
_entity_poly.type
_entity_poly.pdbx_seq_one_letter_code
_entity_poly.pdbx_strand_id
1 'polypeptide(L)' 'MDVEIDRVLGIYSDPDRDPRFHVATIVYVAKASGQPKGGDDAMEANLYALIDLPLDKLVFDHRVIVEDYLKTCN' A
#
# COMPACT_ATOMS: atom_id res chain seq x y z
N MET A 1 -16.29 -1.67 -6.17
CA MET A 1 -15.05 -1.24 -6.85
C MET A 1 -14.49 -2.51 -7.46
N ASP A 2 -14.12 -2.47 -8.74
CA ASP A 2 -13.54 -3.62 -9.42
C ASP A 2 -12.03 -3.49 -9.37
N VAL A 3 -11.34 -4.54 -8.92
CA VAL A 3 -9.89 -4.54 -8.71
C VAL A 3 -9.30 -5.72 -9.46
N GLU A 4 -8.32 -5.44 -10.31
CA GLU A 4 -7.54 -6.44 -11.03
C GLU A 4 -6.09 -6.38 -10.55
N ILE A 5 -5.59 -7.50 -10.02
CA ILE A 5 -4.20 -7.63 -9.59
C ILE A 5 -3.32 -7.73 -10.85
N ASP A 6 -2.37 -6.80 -10.97
CA ASP A 6 -1.40 -6.77 -12.07
C ASP A 6 -0.18 -7.65 -11.76
N ARG A 7 0.42 -7.46 -10.59
CA ARG A 7 1.61 -8.20 -10.16
C ARG A 7 1.83 -8.18 -8.65
N VAL A 8 2.69 -9.09 -8.18
CA VAL A 8 3.31 -9.00 -6.85
C VAL A 8 4.43 -7.95 -6.92
N LEU A 9 4.40 -6.98 -6.01
CA LEU A 9 5.49 -6.02 -5.85
C LEU A 9 6.65 -6.65 -5.07
N GLY A 10 6.34 -7.33 -3.97
CA GLY A 10 7.35 -7.94 -3.11
C GLY A 10 6.76 -8.53 -1.83
N ILE A 11 7.62 -9.20 -1.08
CA ILE A 11 7.34 -9.73 0.26
C ILE A 11 8.20 -8.96 1.25
N TYR A 12 7.56 -8.35 2.25
CA TYR A 12 8.22 -7.55 3.27
C TYR A 12 8.06 -8.25 4.61
N SER A 13 9.19 -8.61 5.24
CA SER A 13 9.22 -9.48 6.41
C SER A 13 10.24 -9.04 7.46
N ASP A 14 10.65 -7.77 7.43
CA ASP A 14 11.49 -7.18 8.48
C ASP A 14 10.85 -7.45 9.85
N PRO A 15 11.57 -8.05 10.83
CA PRO A 15 11.03 -8.34 12.15
C PRO A 15 10.39 -7.15 12.87
N ASP A 16 10.87 -5.93 12.60
CA ASP A 16 10.47 -4.72 13.31
C ASP A 16 9.40 -3.90 12.55
N ARG A 17 8.93 -4.38 11.38
CA ARG A 17 7.97 -3.62 10.55
C ARG A 17 6.61 -3.40 11.19
N ASP A 18 6.19 -4.31 12.07
CA ASP A 18 4.95 -4.23 12.81
C ASP A 18 5.25 -4.31 14.31
N PRO A 19 4.94 -3.27 15.10
CA PRO A 19 5.25 -3.24 16.54
C PRO A 19 4.47 -4.27 17.36
N ARG A 20 3.49 -4.95 16.77
CA ARG A 20 2.64 -5.93 17.48
C ARG A 20 3.27 -7.32 17.50
N PHE A 21 3.73 -7.80 16.34
CA PHE A 21 4.28 -9.15 16.13
C PHE A 21 5.21 -9.17 14.91
N HIS A 22 6.02 -10.23 14.78
CA HIS A 22 6.71 -10.49 13.53
C HIS A 22 5.70 -10.91 12.44
N VAL A 23 5.41 -9.99 11.52
CA VAL A 23 4.44 -10.17 10.43
C VAL A 23 5.14 -10.07 9.09
N ALA A 24 4.91 -11.03 8.20
CA ALA A 24 5.26 -10.89 6.78
C ALA A 24 4.05 -10.44 5.96
N THR A 25 4.24 -9.49 5.04
CA THR A 25 3.20 -9.03 4.11
C THR A 25 3.61 -9.29 2.66
N ILE A 26 2.64 -9.68 1.84
CA ILE A 26 2.79 -9.77 0.38
C ILE A 26 2.06 -8.58 -0.22
N VAL A 27 2.79 -7.72 -0.92
CA VAL A 27 2.23 -6.50 -1.52
C VAL A 27 1.94 -6.73 -3.00
N TYR A 28 0.76 -6.30 -3.44
CA TYR A 28 0.31 -6.38 -4.82
C TYR A 28 0.15 -4.98 -5.43
N VAL A 29 0.47 -4.86 -6.72
CA VAL A 29 0.06 -3.72 -7.54
C VAL A 29 -1.20 -4.13 -8.27
N ALA A 30 -2.21 -3.26 -8.25
CA ALA A 30 -3.50 -3.52 -8.88
C ALA A 30 -4.00 -2.29 -9.63
N LYS A 31 -4.84 -2.53 -10.64
CA LYS A 31 -5.65 -1.52 -11.29
C LYS A 31 -7.06 -1.61 -10.73
N ALA A 32 -7.69 -0.47 -10.51
CA ALA A 32 -9.05 -0.44 -9.99
C ALA A 32 -9.92 0.59 -10.72
N SER A 33 -11.22 0.30 -10.78
CA SER A 33 -12.23 1.20 -11.32
C SER A 33 -13.41 1.35 -10.36
N GLY A 34 -14.07 2.51 -10.43
CA GLY A 34 -15.13 2.92 -9.49
C GLY A 34 -14.62 3.88 -8.42
N GLN A 35 -15.50 4.22 -7.47
CA GLN A 35 -15.20 5.13 -6.38
C GLN A 35 -14.81 4.35 -5.12
N PRO A 36 -13.65 4.63 -4.50
CA PRO A 36 -13.26 3.98 -3.26
C PRO A 36 -14.14 4.45 -2.11
N LYS A 37 -14.38 3.55 -1.16
CA LYS A 37 -15.14 3.83 0.06
C LYS A 37 -14.51 3.07 1.22
N GLY A 38 -14.43 3.71 2.39
CA GLY A 38 -14.11 3.01 3.64
C GLY A 38 -15.09 1.86 3.91
N GLY A 39 -14.60 0.83 4.59
CA GLY A 39 -15.32 -0.40 4.90
C GLY A 39 -14.98 -0.88 6.31
N ASP A 40 -14.93 -2.19 6.48
CA ASP A 40 -14.67 -2.84 7.79
C ASP A 40 -13.24 -2.55 8.29
N ASP A 41 -12.24 -2.79 7.44
CA ASP A 41 -10.83 -2.63 7.80
C ASP A 41 -10.33 -1.18 7.81
N ALA A 42 -11.09 -0.25 7.22
CA ALA A 42 -10.69 1.15 7.08
C ALA A 42 -11.89 2.09 7.16
N MET A 43 -11.81 3.09 8.04
CA MET A 43 -12.86 4.09 8.22
C MET A 43 -13.05 4.98 6.98
N GLU A 44 -11.97 5.31 6.28
CA GLU A 44 -11.96 6.19 5.12
C GLU A 44 -11.10 5.62 4.00
N ALA A 45 -11.39 6.01 2.76
CA ALA A 45 -10.58 5.71 1.60
C ALA A 45 -10.40 6.97 0.77
N ASN A 46 -9.14 7.35 0.52
CA ASN A 46 -8.77 8.59 -0.17
C ASN A 46 -7.93 8.26 -1.41
N LEU A 47 -8.12 9.03 -2.48
CA LEU A 47 -7.30 8.97 -3.69
C LEU A 47 -6.25 10.06 -3.64
N TYR A 48 -5.00 9.68 -3.87
CA TYR A 48 -3.87 10.59 -4.00
C TYR A 48 -3.25 10.43 -5.39
N ALA A 49 -2.88 11.55 -6.01
CA ALA A 49 -1.88 11.51 -7.07
C ALA A 49 -0.55 11.06 -6.45
N LEU A 50 0.29 10.36 -7.22
CA LEU A 50 1.57 9.84 -6.70
C LEU A 50 2.48 10.94 -6.14
N ILE A 51 2.42 12.15 -6.73
CA ILE A 51 3.18 13.32 -6.30
C ILE A 51 2.67 13.95 -4.99
N ASP A 52 1.41 13.69 -4.63
CA ASP A 52 0.73 14.29 -3.49
C ASP A 52 0.55 13.29 -2.33
N LEU A 53 1.18 12.11 -2.42
CA LEU A 53 1.10 11.09 -1.38
C LEU A 53 1.73 11.62 -0.08
N PRO A 54 0.99 11.61 1.04
CA PRO A 54 1.50 12.07 2.33
C PRO A 54 2.41 11.00 2.95
N LEU A 55 3.62 10.84 2.42
CA LEU A 55 4.57 9.79 2.80
C LEU A 55 4.93 9.81 4.29
N ASP A 56 4.87 10.97 4.92
CA ASP A 56 5.11 11.20 6.35
C ASP A 56 3.97 10.69 7.26
N LYS A 57 2.77 10.50 6.70
CA LYS A 57 1.59 10.00 7.44
C LYS A 57 1.40 8.49 7.32
N LEU A 58 2.21 7.83 6.49
CA LEU A 58 2.17 6.38 6.33
C LEU A 58 2.71 5.71 7.59
N VAL A 59 2.00 4.68 8.06
CA VAL A 59 2.36 3.90 9.26
C VAL A 59 3.05 2.59 8.86
N PHE A 60 3.64 1.90 9.84
CA PHE A 60 4.49 0.72 9.62
C PHE A 60 5.65 1.06 8.66
N ASP A 61 5.99 0.14 7.77
CA ASP A 61 6.96 0.30 6.69
C ASP A 61 6.32 0.73 5.36
N HIS A 62 5.07 1.20 5.36
CA HIS A 62 4.36 1.51 4.11
C HIS A 62 5.05 2.59 3.27
N ARG A 63 5.80 3.51 3.89
CA ARG A 63 6.64 4.47 3.17
C ARG A 63 7.68 3.76 2.29
N VAL A 64 8.37 2.75 2.83
CA VAL A 64 9.37 1.97 2.08
C VAL A 64 8.70 1.24 0.92
N ILE A 65 7.55 0.60 1.17
CA ILE A 65 6.77 -0.11 0.15
C ILE A 65 6.37 0.82 -1.00
N VAL A 66 5.88 2.03 -0.69
CA VAL A 66 5.49 3.02 -1.69
C VAL A 66 6.70 3.55 -2.45
N GLU A 67 7.80 3.87 -1.77
CA GLU A 67 9.04 4.31 -2.41
C GLU A 67 9.61 3.23 -3.35
N ASP A 68 9.51 1.95 -2.98
CA ASP A 68 9.90 0.83 -3.85
C ASP A 68 8.96 0.68 -5.05
N TYR A 69 7.66 0.86 -4.87
CA TYR A 69 6.72 0.94 -5.99
C TYR A 69 7.09 2.06 -6.97
N LEU A 70 7.38 3.26 -6.46
CA LEU A 70 7.72 4.42 -7.29
C LEU A 70 8.99 4.20 -8.13
N LYS A 71 9.97 3.45 -7.62
CA LYS A 71 11.16 3.05 -8.41
C LYS A 71 10.83 2.14 -9.58
N THR A 72 9.66 1.49 -9.59
CA THR A 72 9.19 0.66 -10.71
C THR A 72 8.33 1.42 -11.71
N CYS A 73 7.95 2.67 -11.40
CA CYS A 73 7.23 3.55 -12.31
C CYS A 73 8.25 4.23 -13.24
N ASN A 74 8.31 3.81 -14.50
CA ASN A 74 9.05 4.50 -15.56
C ASN A 74 8.29 5.74 -16.05
#